data_AF-A0A670Z1E2-F1
#
_entry.id   AF-A0A670Z1E2-F1
#
_cell.length_a   1.000
_cell.length_b   1.000
_cell.length_c   1.000
_cell.angle_alpha   90.00
_cell.angle_beta   90.00
_cell.angle_gamma   90.00
#
_symmetry.space_group_name_H-M   'P 1'
#
loop_
_entity.id
_entity.type
_entity.pdbx_description
1 polymer ?
#
loop_
_entity_poly.entity_id
_entity_poly.type
_entity_poly.pdbx_seq_one_letter_code
_entity_poly.pdbx_strand_id
1 'polypeptide(L)'
;MLSVLIRKVGSLAVAKCIRRYLSCLTGLFLSPANPLAQVTQLFREHLLEKALSCVSRLDNPAPASHSEGEFSDALEYLHFLNSCADTVPNPTPSISTNMDLATGTDPVSHWWASVVAMAIHGLQADEEAMERLYPLVEFMPRVLQGSENPLPRAALHTFKAARVLGKEDSSLGQCDKAGEYLRDSLGGNATPSAIDRAVQFLLCDLLLITRTRFWQQQMQGAPPHRARYQASALELRGFQQDLSTLRRLAQADQPAMHRVFLHEATARLMTRASPTRTHQLLDRSLRRRGPSTTKGAGEQESRPTAREQAEALQLACSYLPPVLLLGPGQRGGMLAEAARSLEKLGDKWTFHECQQMIVRLSSGSTVTSS
;
A
#
# COMPACT_ATOMS: atom_id res chain seq x y z
N MET A 1 -4.55 -28.16 4.13
CA MET A 1 -4.08 -27.04 3.30
C MET A 1 -4.89 -26.92 2.00
N LEU A 2 -4.90 -27.92 1.12
CA LEU A 2 -5.77 -27.95 -0.08
C LEU A 2 -7.27 -27.79 0.23
N SER A 3 -7.77 -28.41 1.30
CA SER A 3 -9.18 -28.34 1.72
C SER A 3 -9.62 -26.98 2.27
N VAL A 4 -8.70 -26.21 2.86
CA VAL A 4 -8.95 -24.84 3.35
C VAL A 4 -8.88 -23.86 2.18
N LEU A 5 -7.90 -24.04 1.27
CA LEU A 5 -7.79 -23.32 0.01
C LEU A 5 -9.01 -23.54 -0.89
N ILE A 6 -9.51 -24.77 -1.00
CA ILE A 6 -10.75 -25.10 -1.73
C ILE A 6 -11.99 -24.50 -1.03
N ARG A 7 -12.00 -24.35 0.30
CA ARG A 7 -13.14 -23.71 0.98
C ARG A 7 -13.13 -22.17 0.89
N LYS A 8 -11.96 -21.53 0.92
CA LYS A 8 -11.81 -20.05 0.90
C LYS A 8 -11.70 -19.47 -0.52
N VAL A 9 -11.14 -20.24 -1.46
CA VAL A 9 -10.87 -19.85 -2.86
C VAL A 9 -11.64 -20.75 -3.87
N GLY A 10 -12.02 -21.97 -3.47
CA GLY A 10 -12.55 -23.02 -4.33
C GLY A 10 -14.06 -22.97 -4.54
N SER A 11 -14.42 -22.17 -5.53
CA SER A 11 -15.47 -22.47 -6.52
C SER A 11 -15.36 -21.41 -7.60
N LEU A 12 -15.19 -20.15 -7.18
CA LEU A 12 -15.08 -19.00 -8.08
C LEU A 12 -13.70 -18.89 -8.76
N ALA A 13 -12.60 -19.14 -8.05
CA ALA A 13 -11.26 -19.08 -8.65
C ALA A 13 -11.02 -20.26 -9.60
N VAL A 14 -11.44 -21.46 -9.20
CA VAL A 14 -11.44 -22.65 -10.04
C VAL A 14 -12.35 -22.44 -11.25
N ALA A 15 -13.56 -21.89 -11.08
CA ALA A 15 -14.45 -21.57 -12.20
C ALA A 15 -13.92 -20.45 -13.10
N LYS A 16 -13.24 -19.41 -12.58
CA LYS A 16 -12.60 -18.37 -13.39
C LYS A 16 -11.38 -18.90 -14.15
N CYS A 17 -10.56 -19.74 -13.52
CA CYS A 17 -9.44 -20.43 -14.17
C CYS A 17 -9.94 -21.40 -15.24
N ILE A 18 -10.97 -22.20 -14.95
CA ILE A 18 -11.61 -23.10 -15.91
C ILE A 18 -12.30 -22.32 -17.03
N ARG A 19 -12.97 -21.20 -16.74
CA ARG A 19 -13.62 -20.36 -17.76
C ARG A 19 -12.61 -19.64 -18.65
N ARG A 20 -11.47 -19.19 -18.10
CA ARG A 20 -10.34 -18.65 -18.89
C ARG A 20 -9.65 -19.74 -19.71
N TYR A 21 -9.46 -20.93 -19.14
CA TYR A 21 -8.94 -22.11 -19.82
C TYR A 21 -9.84 -22.55 -20.98
N LEU A 22 -11.16 -22.61 -20.75
CA LEU A 22 -12.17 -22.89 -21.78
C LEU A 22 -12.20 -21.80 -22.86
N SER A 23 -12.08 -20.52 -22.49
CA SER A 23 -11.99 -19.43 -23.49
C SER A 23 -10.71 -19.51 -24.33
N CYS A 24 -9.60 -19.97 -23.74
CA CYS A 24 -8.32 -20.18 -24.41
C CYS A 24 -8.36 -21.39 -25.35
N LEU A 25 -9.13 -22.43 -25.02
CA LEU A 25 -9.38 -23.58 -25.90
C LEU A 25 -10.24 -23.23 -27.12
N THR A 26 -11.08 -22.19 -27.02
CA THR A 26 -11.98 -21.75 -28.10
C THR A 26 -11.38 -20.67 -29.01
N GLY A 27 -10.27 -20.02 -28.62
CA GLY A 27 -9.60 -18.97 -29.38
C GLY A 27 -8.39 -19.53 -30.14
N LEU A 28 -8.44 -19.52 -31.47
CA LEU A 28 -7.41 -20.05 -32.36
C LEU A 28 -5.97 -19.58 -32.03
N PHE A 29 -5.04 -20.52 -32.20
CA PHE A 29 -3.56 -20.46 -32.23
C PHE A 29 -2.85 -21.00 -30.98
N LEU A 30 -2.73 -22.33 -30.95
CA LEU A 30 -1.80 -23.06 -30.09
C LEU A 30 -0.37 -22.58 -30.36
N SER A 31 0.23 -21.95 -29.35
CA SER A 31 1.57 -22.41 -28.99
C SER A 31 1.38 -23.77 -28.28
N PRO A 32 2.22 -24.79 -28.50
CA PRO A 32 2.12 -26.11 -27.86
C PRO A 32 2.53 -26.04 -26.37
N ALA A 33 1.98 -25.07 -25.65
CA ALA A 33 2.30 -24.79 -24.26
C ALA A 33 1.53 -25.76 -23.35
N ASN A 34 2.26 -26.32 -22.39
CA ASN A 34 1.74 -27.24 -21.39
C ASN A 34 0.51 -26.61 -20.67
N PRO A 35 -0.72 -27.15 -20.83
CA PRO A 35 -1.94 -26.56 -20.27
C PRO A 35 -1.90 -26.45 -18.75
N LEU A 36 -1.23 -27.40 -18.08
CA LEU A 36 -1.03 -27.36 -16.63
C LEU A 36 -0.15 -26.17 -16.23
N ALA A 37 0.91 -25.88 -16.99
CA ALA A 37 1.76 -24.72 -16.72
C ALA A 37 0.99 -23.40 -16.86
N GLN A 38 0.09 -23.30 -17.85
CA GLN A 38 -0.76 -22.12 -18.03
C GLN A 38 -1.77 -21.95 -16.88
N VAL A 39 -2.40 -23.03 -16.42
CA VAL A 39 -3.32 -22.98 -15.28
C VAL A 39 -2.59 -22.60 -14.00
N THR A 40 -1.41 -23.17 -13.75
CA THR A 40 -0.56 -22.81 -12.60
C THR A 40 -0.12 -21.34 -12.65
N GLN A 41 0.22 -20.82 -13.84
CA GLN A 41 0.52 -19.40 -14.01
C GLN A 41 -0.67 -18.51 -13.64
N LEU A 42 -1.85 -18.78 -14.23
CA LEU A 42 -3.06 -18.00 -13.95
C LEU A 42 -3.48 -18.06 -12.48
N PHE A 43 -3.28 -19.20 -11.82
CA PHE A 43 -3.58 -19.35 -10.40
C PHE A 43 -2.65 -18.49 -9.52
N ARG A 44 -1.34 -18.46 -9.83
CA ARG A 44 -0.37 -17.60 -9.12
C ARG A 44 -0.68 -16.12 -9.32
N GLU A 45 -0.98 -15.72 -10.55
CA GLU A 45 -1.44 -14.36 -10.87
C GLU A 45 -2.71 -14.00 -10.08
N HIS A 46 -3.66 -14.93 -9.96
CA HIS A 46 -4.87 -14.72 -9.17
C HIS A 46 -4.58 -14.53 -7.67
N LEU A 47 -3.69 -15.33 -7.10
CA LEU A 47 -3.27 -15.17 -5.69
C LEU A 47 -2.59 -13.82 -5.46
N LEU A 48 -1.73 -13.40 -6.39
CA LEU A 48 -1.07 -12.09 -6.33
C LEU A 48 -2.10 -10.95 -6.45
N GLU A 49 -3.04 -11.02 -7.39
CA GLU A 49 -4.12 -10.05 -7.56
C GLU A 49 -4.96 -9.94 -6.28
N LYS A 50 -5.25 -11.07 -5.61
CA LYS A 50 -5.96 -11.09 -4.33
C LYS A 50 -5.19 -10.48 -3.19
N ALA A 51 -3.90 -10.80 -3.05
CA ALA A 51 -3.04 -10.15 -2.07
C ALA A 51 -3.00 -8.63 -2.28
N LEU A 52 -2.82 -8.17 -3.52
CA LEU A 52 -2.78 -6.75 -3.87
C LEU A 52 -4.11 -6.04 -3.59
N SER A 53 -5.26 -6.65 -3.91
CA SER A 53 -6.59 -6.12 -3.59
C SER A 53 -6.78 -5.97 -2.07
N CYS A 54 -6.34 -6.95 -1.27
CA CYS A 54 -6.38 -6.86 0.19
C CYS A 54 -5.54 -5.70 0.74
N VAL A 55 -4.32 -5.49 0.21
CA VAL A 55 -3.41 -4.42 0.67
C VAL A 55 -3.91 -3.03 0.26
N SER A 56 -4.35 -2.89 -1.00
CA SER A 56 -4.78 -1.61 -1.56
C SER A 56 -6.21 -1.21 -1.14
N ARG A 57 -7.03 -2.19 -0.72
CA ARG A 57 -8.44 -2.04 -0.33
C ARG A 57 -9.27 -1.28 -1.38
N LEU A 58 -8.91 -1.43 -2.65
CA LEU A 58 -9.68 -0.93 -3.80
C LEU A 58 -11.08 -1.57 -3.82
N ASP A 59 -11.17 -2.82 -3.34
CA ASP A 59 -12.45 -3.46 -3.05
C ASP A 59 -12.86 -3.16 -1.61
N ASN A 60 -14.01 -2.51 -1.43
CA ASN A 60 -14.57 -2.09 -0.15
C ASN A 60 -15.12 -3.31 0.63
N PRO A 61 -14.45 -3.86 1.67
CA PRO A 61 -14.97 -5.01 2.39
C PRO A 61 -15.79 -4.56 3.60
N ALA A 62 -16.82 -5.35 3.91
CA ALA A 62 -17.67 -5.24 5.10
C ALA A 62 -16.85 -5.03 6.41
N PRO A 63 -17.46 -4.45 7.47
CA PRO A 63 -16.77 -4.23 8.74
C PRO A 63 -16.17 -5.54 9.25
N ALA A 64 -14.85 -5.57 9.39
CA ALA A 64 -14.11 -6.73 9.90
C ALA A 64 -14.73 -7.17 11.23
N SER A 65 -15.20 -8.42 11.28
CA SER A 65 -15.49 -9.10 12.53
C SER A 65 -14.19 -9.20 13.34
N HIS A 66 -14.29 -8.83 14.60
CA HIS A 66 -13.22 -8.75 15.60
C HIS A 66 -12.27 -9.97 15.60
N SER A 67 -11.00 -9.78 15.19
CA SER A 67 -9.79 -10.24 15.92
C SER A 67 -8.52 -10.36 15.06
N GLU A 68 -8.60 -10.45 13.74
CA GLU A 68 -7.41 -10.61 12.88
C GLU A 68 -6.88 -9.28 12.32
N GLY A 69 -5.56 -9.16 12.19
CA GLY A 69 -4.89 -7.94 11.72
C GLY A 69 -5.24 -7.57 10.27
N GLU A 70 -5.19 -6.28 9.92
CA GLU A 70 -5.67 -5.73 8.63
C GLU A 70 -5.10 -6.43 7.39
N PHE A 71 -3.89 -6.99 7.48
CA PHE A 71 -3.20 -7.65 6.37
C PHE A 71 -3.17 -9.19 6.46
N SER A 72 -3.91 -9.81 7.40
CA SER A 72 -3.92 -11.27 7.61
C SER A 72 -4.24 -12.03 6.32
N ASP A 73 -5.33 -11.67 5.64
CA ASP A 73 -5.74 -12.31 4.38
C ASP A 73 -4.69 -12.12 3.27
N ALA A 74 -4.10 -10.93 3.16
CA ALA A 74 -3.06 -10.66 2.16
C ALA A 74 -1.85 -11.56 2.35
N LEU A 75 -1.35 -11.67 3.60
CA LEU A 75 -0.23 -12.53 3.95
C LEU A 75 -0.56 -14.01 3.71
N GLU A 76 -1.80 -14.44 3.95
CA GLU A 76 -2.25 -15.80 3.65
C GLU A 76 -2.20 -16.09 2.13
N TYR A 77 -2.69 -15.17 1.29
CA TYR A 77 -2.58 -15.30 -0.17
C TYR A 77 -1.11 -15.35 -0.64
N LEU A 78 -0.23 -14.55 -0.05
CA LEU A 78 1.21 -14.58 -0.36
C LEU A 78 1.87 -15.90 0.07
N HIS A 79 1.49 -16.45 1.22
CA HIS A 79 1.95 -17.76 1.66
C HIS A 79 1.55 -18.85 0.65
N PHE A 80 0.30 -18.84 0.17
CA PHE A 80 -0.14 -19.78 -0.86
C PHE A 80 0.59 -19.55 -2.20
N LEU A 81 0.85 -18.30 -2.58
CA LEU A 81 1.59 -17.97 -3.79
C LEU A 81 3.00 -18.57 -3.76
N ASN A 82 3.73 -18.38 -2.67
CA ASN A 82 5.07 -18.94 -2.48
C ASN A 82 5.04 -20.47 -2.52
N SER A 83 4.07 -21.07 -1.81
CA SER A 83 3.89 -22.53 -1.82
C SER A 83 3.66 -23.08 -3.24
N CYS A 84 2.91 -22.37 -4.09
CA CYS A 84 2.70 -22.75 -5.49
C CYS A 84 3.93 -22.48 -6.38
N ALA A 85 4.70 -21.44 -6.08
CA ALA A 85 5.92 -21.09 -6.79
C ALA A 85 7.05 -22.10 -6.56
N ASP A 86 7.02 -22.83 -5.44
CA ASP A 86 7.96 -23.92 -5.14
C ASP A 86 7.61 -25.24 -5.84
N THR A 87 6.42 -25.37 -6.43
CA THR A 87 5.90 -26.63 -7.00
C THR A 87 5.90 -26.68 -8.54
N VAL A 88 6.70 -25.88 -9.24
CA VAL A 88 6.61 -25.79 -10.72
C VAL A 88 7.11 -27.11 -11.36
N PRO A 89 6.28 -27.77 -12.19
CA PRO A 89 6.71 -28.96 -12.93
C PRO A 89 7.78 -28.57 -13.95
N ASN A 90 8.95 -29.19 -13.86
CA ASN A 90 10.05 -28.97 -14.80
C ASN A 90 9.69 -29.62 -16.17
N PRO A 91 9.79 -28.90 -17.32
CA PRO A 91 9.41 -29.44 -18.62
C PRO A 91 10.44 -30.40 -19.25
N THR A 92 11.60 -30.62 -18.62
CA THR A 92 12.63 -31.54 -19.13
C THR A 92 12.78 -32.77 -18.21
N PRO A 93 12.49 -33.99 -18.68
CA PRO A 93 12.88 -35.19 -17.96
C PRO A 93 14.39 -35.37 -18.15
N SER A 94 15.20 -34.88 -17.23
CA SER A 94 16.59 -35.34 -17.15
C SER A 94 16.56 -36.79 -16.68
N ILE A 95 16.95 -37.71 -17.57
CA ILE A 95 17.19 -39.12 -17.26
C ILE A 95 18.41 -39.17 -16.34
N SER A 96 18.20 -38.97 -15.05
CA SER A 96 19.18 -39.29 -14.01
C SER A 96 18.43 -39.91 -12.85
N THR A 97 18.70 -41.19 -12.61
CA THR A 97 18.11 -42.06 -11.60
C THR A 97 18.55 -41.65 -10.18
N ASN A 98 18.06 -40.50 -9.72
CA ASN A 98 18.04 -40.12 -8.31
C ASN A 98 16.64 -39.58 -8.01
N MET A 99 16.04 -40.04 -6.91
CA MET A 99 14.74 -39.59 -6.38
C MET A 99 14.80 -38.14 -5.85
N ASP A 100 15.27 -37.21 -6.67
CA ASP A 100 15.03 -35.78 -6.49
C ASP A 100 14.30 -35.31 -7.74
N LEU A 101 12.97 -35.28 -7.63
CA LEU A 101 12.13 -34.51 -8.53
C LEU A 101 12.62 -33.07 -8.44
N ALA A 102 13.52 -32.65 -9.33
CA ALA A 102 14.05 -31.29 -9.37
C ALA A 102 12.91 -30.34 -9.76
N THR A 103 12.13 -29.93 -8.77
CA THR A 103 11.03 -28.99 -8.88
C THR A 103 11.59 -27.64 -9.34
N GLY A 104 11.02 -27.09 -10.41
CA GLY A 104 11.36 -25.74 -10.83
C GLY A 104 10.83 -24.75 -9.79
N THR A 105 11.61 -23.73 -9.45
CA THR A 105 11.11 -22.57 -8.70
C THR A 105 10.67 -21.49 -9.68
N ASP A 106 9.59 -20.76 -9.36
CA ASP A 106 9.23 -19.54 -10.08
C ASP A 106 9.79 -18.30 -9.39
N PRO A 107 10.96 -17.81 -9.80
CA PRO A 107 11.61 -16.67 -9.16
C PRO A 107 10.81 -15.37 -9.34
N VAL A 108 9.96 -15.26 -10.36
CA VAL A 108 9.16 -14.05 -10.60
C VAL A 108 8.02 -13.96 -9.60
N SER A 109 7.31 -15.06 -9.35
CA SER A 109 6.26 -15.12 -8.34
C SER A 109 6.81 -14.85 -6.93
N HIS A 110 7.93 -15.48 -6.57
CA HIS A 110 8.60 -15.25 -5.28
C HIS A 110 9.03 -13.79 -5.10
N TRP A 111 9.55 -13.18 -6.16
CA TRP A 111 9.97 -11.78 -6.12
C TRP A 111 8.78 -10.84 -5.91
N TRP A 112 7.69 -11.01 -6.68
CA TRP A 112 6.48 -10.20 -6.48
C TRP A 112 5.81 -10.45 -5.12
N ALA A 113 5.84 -11.68 -4.62
CA ALA A 113 5.35 -11.99 -3.28
C ALA A 113 6.17 -11.25 -2.21
N SER A 114 7.49 -11.22 -2.36
CA SER A 114 8.40 -10.48 -1.46
C SER A 114 8.16 -8.98 -1.52
N VAL A 115 7.92 -8.41 -2.71
CA VAL A 115 7.56 -7.01 -2.92
C VAL A 115 6.27 -6.63 -2.18
N VAL A 116 5.22 -7.44 -2.29
CA VAL A 116 3.94 -7.16 -1.61
C VAL A 116 4.05 -7.37 -0.09
N ALA A 117 4.79 -8.39 0.36
CA ALA A 117 5.07 -8.58 1.79
C ALA A 117 5.86 -7.38 2.37
N MET A 118 6.86 -6.90 1.64
CA MET A 118 7.65 -5.73 2.06
C MET A 118 6.79 -4.46 2.08
N ALA A 119 5.81 -4.31 1.17
CA ALA A 119 4.82 -3.23 1.23
C ALA A 119 4.00 -3.29 2.52
N ILE A 120 3.46 -4.47 2.88
CA ILE A 120 2.68 -4.69 4.11
C ILE A 120 3.51 -4.29 5.34
N HIS A 121 4.75 -4.78 5.45
CA HIS A 121 5.59 -4.46 6.59
C HIS A 121 6.04 -3.00 6.61
N GLY A 122 6.25 -2.35 5.46
CA GLY A 122 6.51 -0.91 5.38
C GLY A 122 5.32 -0.06 5.81
N LEU A 123 4.12 -0.51 5.47
CA LEU A 123 2.85 0.07 5.93
C LEU A 123 2.63 -0.11 7.44
N GLN A 124 3.20 -1.14 8.04
CA GLN A 124 3.23 -1.40 9.50
C GLN A 124 4.42 -0.73 10.21
N ALA A 125 5.36 -0.14 9.46
CA ALA A 125 6.64 0.33 9.98
C ALA A 125 7.39 -0.77 10.77
N ASP A 126 7.35 -2.00 10.26
CA ASP A 126 8.08 -3.13 10.80
C ASP A 126 9.47 -3.24 10.15
N GLU A 127 10.39 -2.38 10.62
CA GLU A 127 11.75 -2.28 10.08
C GLU A 127 12.50 -3.63 10.09
N GLU A 128 12.27 -4.46 11.12
CA GLU A 128 12.94 -5.75 11.24
C GLU A 128 12.48 -6.74 10.16
N ALA A 129 11.18 -6.77 9.86
CA ALA A 129 10.64 -7.57 8.77
C ALA A 129 11.07 -7.02 7.39
N MET A 130 11.13 -5.69 7.24
CA MET A 130 11.60 -5.05 6.02
C MET A 130 13.07 -5.36 5.72
N GLU A 131 13.97 -5.29 6.70
CA GLU A 131 15.40 -5.63 6.49
C GLU A 131 15.60 -7.11 6.15
N ARG A 132 14.75 -8.02 6.66
CA ARG A 132 14.78 -9.44 6.26
C ARG A 132 14.36 -9.66 4.81
N LEU A 133 13.35 -8.92 4.34
CA LEU A 133 12.81 -9.04 2.98
C LEU A 133 13.62 -8.28 1.93
N TYR A 134 14.38 -7.26 2.34
CA TYR A 134 15.11 -6.39 1.42
C TYR A 134 16.04 -7.15 0.46
N PRO A 135 16.88 -8.12 0.90
CA PRO A 135 17.73 -8.88 -0.02
C PRO A 135 16.94 -9.62 -1.12
N LEU A 136 15.73 -10.08 -0.81
CA LEU A 136 14.86 -10.78 -1.76
C LEU A 136 14.31 -9.82 -2.82
N VAL A 137 13.96 -8.59 -2.42
CA VAL A 137 13.48 -7.55 -3.34
C VAL A 137 14.63 -6.95 -4.15
N GLU A 138 15.81 -6.79 -3.54
CA GLU A 138 17.00 -6.28 -4.22
C GLU A 138 17.51 -7.25 -5.30
N PHE A 139 17.44 -8.56 -5.05
CA PHE A 139 17.81 -9.58 -6.02
C PHE A 139 16.70 -9.83 -7.05
N MET A 140 16.51 -8.88 -7.95
CA MET A 140 15.52 -8.97 -9.02
C MET A 140 15.85 -10.12 -10.00
N PRO A 141 14.91 -11.01 -10.34
CA PRO A 141 15.11 -12.06 -11.34
C PRO A 141 15.56 -11.54 -12.71
N ARG A 142 16.47 -12.25 -13.39
CA ARG A 142 17.03 -11.85 -14.70
C ARG A 142 15.96 -11.58 -15.77
N VAL A 143 14.86 -12.35 -15.73
CA VAL A 143 13.72 -12.18 -16.65
C VAL A 143 13.07 -10.79 -16.48
N LEU A 144 12.98 -10.29 -15.25
CA LEU A 144 12.46 -8.95 -14.97
C LEU A 144 13.49 -7.86 -15.29
N GLN A 145 14.78 -8.13 -15.06
CA GLN A 145 15.85 -7.18 -15.41
C GLN A 145 15.93 -6.91 -16.91
N GLY A 146 15.71 -7.94 -17.74
CA GLY A 146 15.67 -7.82 -19.20
C GLY A 146 14.31 -7.36 -19.76
N SER A 147 13.31 -7.14 -18.91
CA SER A 147 11.97 -6.74 -19.35
C SER A 147 11.88 -5.23 -19.58
N GLU A 148 11.20 -4.85 -20.67
CA GLU A 148 10.86 -3.45 -20.95
C GLU A 148 9.85 -2.89 -19.95
N ASN A 149 9.13 -3.74 -19.21
CA ASN A 149 8.18 -3.32 -18.18
C ASN A 149 8.91 -2.52 -17.08
N PRO A 150 8.54 -1.24 -16.83
CA PRO A 150 9.18 -0.42 -15.82
C PRO A 150 8.70 -0.69 -14.38
N LEU A 151 7.62 -1.44 -14.16
CA LEU A 151 7.07 -1.69 -12.82
C LEU A 151 8.03 -2.40 -11.85
N PRO A 152 8.78 -3.44 -12.25
CA PRO A 152 9.76 -4.04 -11.34
C PRO A 152 10.81 -3.02 -10.86
N ARG A 153 11.26 -2.13 -11.75
CA ARG A 153 12.21 -1.06 -11.43
C ARG A 153 11.57 -0.01 -10.51
N ALA A 154 10.32 0.38 -10.77
CA ALA A 154 9.57 1.27 -9.88
C ALA A 154 9.51 0.69 -8.46
N ALA A 155 9.12 -0.59 -8.32
CA ALA A 155 9.03 -1.25 -7.02
C ALA A 155 10.37 -1.28 -6.28
N LEU A 156 11.45 -1.70 -6.96
CA LEU A 156 12.79 -1.72 -6.38
C LEU A 156 13.23 -0.35 -5.85
N HIS A 157 13.00 0.71 -6.64
CA HIS A 157 13.38 2.07 -6.24
C HIS A 157 12.51 2.63 -5.10
N THR A 158 11.22 2.28 -5.03
CA THR A 158 10.35 2.61 -3.90
C THR A 158 10.91 2.04 -2.59
N PHE A 159 11.32 0.77 -2.57
CA PHE A 159 11.87 0.15 -1.37
C PHE A 159 13.30 0.59 -1.06
N LYS A 160 14.10 0.94 -2.07
CA LYS A 160 15.38 1.63 -1.85
C LYS A 160 15.17 2.97 -1.13
N ALA A 161 14.17 3.75 -1.55
CA ALA A 161 13.84 5.02 -0.93
C ALA A 161 13.39 4.86 0.53
N ALA A 162 12.54 3.87 0.79
CA ALA A 162 12.05 3.55 2.14
C ALA A 162 13.20 3.10 3.07
N ARG A 163 14.13 2.28 2.59
CA ARG A 163 15.26 1.79 3.39
C ARG A 163 16.25 2.89 3.79
N VAL A 164 16.49 3.85 2.90
CA VAL A 164 17.42 4.96 3.17
C VAL A 164 16.71 6.19 3.75
N LEU A 165 15.47 6.04 4.21
CA LEU A 165 14.72 7.09 4.88
C LEU A 165 15.54 7.66 6.05
N GLY A 166 15.71 8.98 6.08
CA GLY A 166 16.60 9.68 7.02
C GLY A 166 18.02 9.98 6.49
N LYS A 167 18.39 9.46 5.31
CA LYS A 167 19.61 9.86 4.57
C LYS A 167 19.23 10.80 3.43
N GLU A 168 19.23 12.10 3.73
CA GLU A 168 18.56 13.20 3.01
C GLU A 168 18.58 13.08 1.47
N ASP A 169 19.76 13.16 0.84
CA ASP A 169 19.89 13.18 -0.62
C ASP A 169 19.56 11.84 -1.28
N SER A 170 19.85 10.74 -0.57
CA SER A 170 19.71 9.40 -1.13
C SER A 170 18.26 8.93 -1.21
N SER A 171 17.41 9.31 -0.24
CA SER A 171 16.00 8.87 -0.22
C SER A 171 15.18 9.57 -1.31
N LEU A 172 15.32 10.90 -1.44
CA LEU A 172 14.60 11.66 -2.46
C LEU A 172 14.99 11.26 -3.87
N GLY A 173 16.29 11.06 -4.15
CA GLY A 173 16.74 10.59 -5.46
C GLY A 173 16.21 9.20 -5.83
N GLN A 174 15.96 8.32 -4.86
CA GLN A 174 15.33 7.02 -5.10
C GLN A 174 13.82 7.15 -5.31
N CYS A 175 13.14 8.03 -4.56
CA CYS A 175 11.74 8.36 -4.80
C CYS A 175 11.52 8.92 -6.20
N ASP A 176 12.39 9.82 -6.66
CA ASP A 176 12.27 10.45 -7.98
C ASP A 176 12.42 9.40 -9.10
N LYS A 177 13.41 8.51 -9.00
CA LYS A 177 13.58 7.37 -9.94
C LYS A 177 12.38 6.42 -9.94
N ALA A 178 11.84 6.10 -8.75
CA ALA A 178 10.66 5.26 -8.65
C ALA A 178 9.44 5.91 -9.32
N GLY A 179 9.23 7.21 -9.09
CA GLY A 179 8.16 7.99 -9.69
C GLY A 179 8.30 8.11 -11.22
N GLU A 180 9.53 8.21 -11.74
CA GLU A 180 9.80 8.17 -13.19
C GLU A 180 9.36 6.83 -13.79
N TYR A 181 9.87 5.71 -13.29
CA TYR A 181 9.46 4.39 -13.78
C TYR A 181 7.96 4.12 -13.64
N LEU A 182 7.34 4.61 -12.57
CA LEU A 182 5.90 4.50 -12.37
C LEU A 182 5.13 5.29 -13.44
N ARG A 183 5.54 6.52 -13.75
CA ARG A 183 4.92 7.32 -14.82
C ARG A 183 5.13 6.70 -16.19
N ASP A 184 6.31 6.13 -16.45
CA ASP A 184 6.58 5.41 -17.69
C ASP A 184 5.64 4.21 -17.85
N SER A 185 5.35 3.50 -16.76
CA SER A 185 4.39 2.38 -16.77
C SER A 185 2.96 2.79 -17.18
N LEU A 186 2.63 4.07 -17.00
CA LEU A 186 1.32 4.64 -17.34
C LEU A 186 1.28 5.26 -18.74
N GLY A 187 2.45 5.47 -19.36
CA GLY A 187 2.57 6.09 -20.69
C GLY A 187 2.38 5.12 -21.86
N GLY A 188 2.27 3.82 -21.60
CA GLY A 188 2.07 2.81 -22.63
C GLY A 188 0.68 2.86 -23.27
N ASN A 189 0.59 2.52 -24.56
CA ASN A 189 -0.67 2.42 -25.30
C ASN A 189 -1.50 1.16 -24.97
N ALA A 190 -0.93 0.23 -24.19
CA ALA A 190 -1.59 -1.02 -23.82
C ALA A 190 -2.44 -0.84 -22.55
N THR A 191 -3.63 -1.45 -22.53
CA THR A 191 -4.45 -1.50 -21.32
C THR A 191 -3.72 -2.28 -20.23
N PRO A 192 -3.44 -1.68 -19.06
CA PRO A 192 -2.73 -2.37 -17.99
C PRO A 192 -3.57 -3.53 -17.43
N SER A 193 -2.91 -4.62 -17.04
CA SER A 193 -3.59 -5.73 -16.36
C SER A 193 -4.12 -5.30 -14.99
N ALA A 194 -5.03 -6.10 -14.39
CA ALA A 194 -5.52 -5.83 -13.04
C ALA A 194 -4.38 -5.80 -12.01
N ILE A 195 -3.39 -6.69 -12.16
CA ILE A 195 -2.18 -6.73 -11.33
C ILE A 195 -1.36 -5.45 -11.55
N ASP A 196 -1.10 -5.07 -12.80
CA ASP A 196 -0.33 -3.85 -13.10
C ASP A 196 -0.98 -2.61 -12.47
N ARG A 197 -2.31 -2.47 -12.61
CA ARG A 197 -3.06 -1.37 -11.99
C ARG A 197 -2.93 -1.37 -10.47
N ALA A 198 -3.07 -2.53 -9.83
CA ALA A 198 -3.00 -2.64 -8.38
C ALA A 198 -1.57 -2.35 -7.88
N VAL A 199 -0.53 -2.82 -8.59
CA VAL A 199 0.87 -2.49 -8.32
C VAL A 199 1.13 -1.00 -8.51
N GLN A 200 0.68 -0.40 -9.61
CA GLN A 200 0.82 1.03 -9.87
C GLN A 200 0.23 1.87 -8.75
N PHE A 201 -0.99 1.53 -8.31
CA PHE A 201 -1.65 2.20 -7.20
C PHE A 201 -0.87 2.04 -5.88
N LEU A 202 -0.50 0.81 -5.52
CA LEU A 202 0.25 0.50 -4.31
C LEU A 202 1.59 1.26 -4.26
N LEU A 203 2.36 1.22 -5.35
CA LEU A 203 3.64 1.91 -5.42
C LEU A 203 3.49 3.43 -5.35
N CYS A 204 2.46 4.00 -5.98
CA CYS A 204 2.17 5.42 -5.90
C CYS A 204 1.83 5.85 -4.46
N ASP A 205 0.99 5.07 -3.77
CA ASP A 205 0.61 5.32 -2.38
C ASP A 205 1.84 5.23 -1.45
N LEU A 206 2.66 4.18 -1.61
CA LEU A 206 3.91 4.01 -0.87
C LEU A 206 4.88 5.16 -1.10
N LEU A 207 5.05 5.67 -2.33
CA LEU A 207 5.92 6.81 -2.60
C LEU A 207 5.45 8.08 -1.87
N LEU A 208 4.15 8.35 -1.88
CA LEU A 208 3.57 9.47 -1.15
C LEU A 208 3.74 9.31 0.37
N ILE A 209 3.56 8.09 0.89
CA ILE A 209 3.83 7.76 2.30
C ILE A 209 5.31 7.98 2.64
N THR A 210 6.25 7.48 1.83
CA THR A 210 7.69 7.65 2.05
C THR A 210 8.09 9.12 2.04
N ARG A 211 7.62 9.92 1.07
CA ARG A 211 7.87 11.36 1.02
C ARG A 211 7.24 12.10 2.21
N THR A 212 6.06 11.67 2.66
CA THR A 212 5.41 12.22 3.87
C THR A 212 6.28 11.96 5.10
N ARG A 213 6.71 10.71 5.31
CA ARG A 213 7.58 10.33 6.44
C ARG A 213 8.90 11.09 6.41
N PHE A 214 9.50 11.25 5.23
CA PHE A 214 10.71 12.05 5.05
C PHE A 214 10.49 13.49 5.52
N TRP A 215 9.44 14.15 5.02
CA TRP A 215 9.07 15.50 5.43
C TRP A 215 8.84 15.60 6.95
N GLN A 216 8.15 14.64 7.55
CA GLN A 216 7.89 14.60 8.99
C GLN A 216 9.17 14.45 9.82
N GLN A 217 10.11 13.58 9.40
CA GLN A 217 11.41 13.43 10.06
C GLN A 217 12.22 14.72 10.01
N GLN A 218 12.25 15.40 8.86
CA GLN A 218 12.93 16.69 8.74
C GLN A 218 12.32 17.77 9.65
N MET A 219 11.00 17.75 9.84
CA MET A 219 10.34 18.63 10.81
C MET A 219 10.77 18.36 12.25
N GLN A 220 11.00 17.10 12.62
CA GLN A 220 11.40 16.71 13.97
C GLN A 220 12.89 16.94 14.25
N GLY A 221 13.75 16.83 13.23
CA GLY A 221 15.20 17.02 13.35
C GLY A 221 15.67 18.48 13.38
N ALA A 222 14.79 19.46 13.12
CA ALA A 222 15.15 20.87 13.08
C ALA A 222 15.41 21.43 14.50
N PRO A 223 16.52 22.17 14.74
CA PRO A 223 16.82 22.76 16.04
C PRO A 223 15.69 23.67 16.54
N PRO A 224 15.39 23.69 17.85
CA PRO A 224 14.25 24.40 18.44
C PRO A 224 14.28 25.94 18.27
N HIS A 225 15.34 26.50 17.70
CA HIS A 225 15.51 27.93 17.44
C HIS A 225 15.53 28.31 15.95
N ARG A 226 15.41 27.35 15.02
CA ARG A 226 15.17 27.68 13.61
C ARG A 226 13.68 27.92 13.35
N ALA A 227 13.39 28.79 12.38
CA ALA A 227 12.09 28.85 11.74
C ALA A 227 11.62 27.42 11.45
N ARG A 228 10.36 27.10 11.78
CA ARG A 228 9.75 25.77 11.56
C ARG A 228 10.21 25.25 10.18
N TYR A 229 10.61 23.99 10.08
CA TYR A 229 11.01 23.38 8.79
C TYR A 229 9.92 23.55 7.72
N GLN A 230 10.32 24.00 6.54
CA GLN A 230 9.45 24.12 5.37
C GLN A 230 9.99 23.20 4.27
N ALA A 231 9.11 22.43 3.64
CA ALA A 231 9.50 21.56 2.54
C ALA A 231 10.14 22.39 1.41
N SER A 232 11.30 21.93 0.95
CA SER A 232 12.01 22.46 -0.20
C SER A 232 11.18 22.37 -1.48
N ALA A 233 11.55 23.17 -2.49
CA ALA A 233 10.92 23.13 -3.79
C ALA A 233 11.07 21.76 -4.48
N LEU A 234 12.16 21.04 -4.21
CA LEU A 234 12.42 19.71 -4.78
C LEU A 234 11.48 18.66 -4.17
N GLU A 235 11.37 18.62 -2.83
CA GLU A 235 10.44 17.71 -2.14
C GLU A 235 8.99 17.91 -2.60
N LEU A 236 8.56 19.18 -2.67
CA LEU A 236 7.21 19.53 -3.11
C LEU A 236 6.96 19.15 -4.57
N ARG A 237 7.94 19.34 -5.46
CA ARG A 237 7.82 18.96 -6.87
C ARG A 237 7.58 17.47 -7.01
N GLY A 238 8.42 16.65 -6.39
CA GLY A 238 8.27 15.20 -6.45
C GLY A 238 6.95 14.73 -5.84
N PHE A 239 6.56 15.28 -4.69
CA PHE A 239 5.28 14.96 -4.06
C PHE A 239 4.08 15.30 -4.97
N GLN A 240 4.09 16.47 -5.61
CA GLN A 240 3.00 16.88 -6.51
C GLN A 240 2.92 16.02 -7.78
N GLN A 241 4.07 15.58 -8.31
CA GLN A 241 4.12 14.65 -9.44
C GLN A 241 3.49 13.30 -9.08
N ASP A 242 3.86 12.74 -7.92
CA ASP A 242 3.31 11.47 -7.46
C ASP A 242 1.81 11.62 -7.13
N LEU A 243 1.38 12.74 -6.54
CA LEU A 243 -0.04 13.02 -6.30
C LEU A 243 -0.84 13.15 -7.60
N SER A 244 -0.27 13.75 -8.65
CA SER A 244 -0.91 13.79 -9.97
C SER A 244 -1.07 12.40 -10.58
N THR A 245 -0.10 11.51 -10.31
CA THR A 245 -0.11 10.11 -10.73
C THR A 245 -1.21 9.34 -10.00
N LEU A 246 -1.32 9.52 -8.68
CA LEU A 246 -2.38 8.93 -7.87
C LEU A 246 -3.76 9.39 -8.33
N ARG A 247 -3.95 10.69 -8.61
CA ARG A 247 -5.22 11.21 -9.15
C ARG A 247 -5.61 10.49 -10.44
N ARG A 248 -4.66 10.27 -11.36
CA ARG A 248 -4.92 9.54 -12.61
C ARG A 248 -5.34 8.09 -12.34
N LEU A 249 -4.66 7.41 -11.41
CA LEU A 249 -4.96 6.03 -11.04
C LEU A 249 -6.34 5.89 -10.38
N ALA A 250 -6.72 6.85 -9.53
CA ALA A 250 -7.98 6.85 -8.81
C ALA A 250 -9.20 7.29 -9.65
N GLN A 251 -9.02 7.84 -10.86
CA GLN A 251 -10.14 8.34 -11.69
C GLN A 251 -11.23 7.29 -11.96
N ALA A 252 -10.84 6.02 -12.04
CA ALA A 252 -11.76 4.92 -12.33
C ALA A 252 -12.34 4.25 -11.06
N ASP A 253 -11.92 4.66 -9.86
CA ASP A 253 -12.21 3.95 -8.61
C ASP A 253 -12.54 4.93 -7.47
N GLN A 254 -13.82 4.98 -7.07
CA GLN A 254 -14.30 5.90 -6.03
C GLN A 254 -13.64 5.66 -4.65
N PRO A 255 -13.53 4.41 -4.15
CA PRO A 255 -12.71 4.07 -2.98
C PRO A 255 -11.33 4.72 -2.98
N ALA A 256 -10.60 4.67 -4.11
CA ALA A 256 -9.25 5.20 -4.23
C ALA A 256 -9.14 6.72 -4.05
N MET A 257 -10.24 7.46 -4.21
CA MET A 257 -10.27 8.92 -4.02
C MET A 257 -10.02 9.34 -2.56
N HIS A 258 -10.27 8.47 -1.58
CA HIS A 258 -9.96 8.75 -0.17
C HIS A 258 -8.45 8.97 0.05
N ARG A 259 -7.61 8.12 -0.56
CA ARG A 259 -6.16 8.30 -0.58
C ARG A 259 -5.74 9.61 -1.25
N VAL A 260 -6.41 9.99 -2.35
CA VAL A 260 -6.14 11.28 -3.02
C VAL A 260 -6.39 12.45 -2.08
N PHE A 261 -7.51 12.46 -1.35
CA PHE A 261 -7.83 13.54 -0.43
C PHE A 261 -6.86 13.63 0.75
N LEU A 262 -6.43 12.49 1.29
CA LEU A 262 -5.42 12.44 2.36
C LEU A 262 -4.09 13.02 1.88
N HIS A 263 -3.57 12.55 0.76
CA HIS A 263 -2.29 13.03 0.23
C HIS A 263 -2.36 14.48 -0.26
N GLU A 264 -3.51 14.93 -0.75
CA GLU A 264 -3.73 16.35 -1.03
C GLU A 264 -3.72 17.20 0.24
N ALA A 265 -4.32 16.71 1.34
CA ALA A 265 -4.22 17.39 2.63
C ALA A 265 -2.76 17.47 3.09
N THR A 266 -1.99 16.38 2.97
CA THR A 266 -0.55 16.37 3.28
C THR A 266 0.22 17.38 2.44
N ALA A 267 0.00 17.42 1.12
CA ALA A 267 0.65 18.41 0.24
C ALA A 267 0.40 19.84 0.70
N ARG A 268 -0.84 20.16 1.11
CA ARG A 268 -1.20 21.48 1.64
C ARG A 268 -0.51 21.79 2.96
N LEU A 269 -0.33 20.78 3.82
CA LEU A 269 0.43 20.91 5.07
C LEU A 269 1.92 21.17 4.79
N MET A 270 2.52 20.45 3.83
CA MET A 270 3.91 20.67 3.39
C MET A 270 4.12 22.10 2.87
N THR A 271 3.16 22.65 2.11
CA THR A 271 3.22 24.03 1.61
C THR A 271 2.74 25.09 2.62
N ARG A 272 2.29 24.69 3.82
CA ARG A 272 1.65 25.59 4.81
C ARG A 272 0.50 26.42 4.25
N ALA A 273 -0.28 25.82 3.36
CA ALA A 273 -1.47 26.48 2.82
C ALA A 273 -2.50 26.71 3.93
N SER A 274 -3.49 27.58 3.66
CA SER A 274 -4.57 27.88 4.62
C SER A 274 -5.20 26.59 5.18
N PRO A 275 -5.34 26.50 6.52
CA PRO A 275 -5.74 25.28 7.21
C PRO A 275 -7.23 24.94 7.02
N THR A 276 -8.07 25.89 6.61
CA THR A 276 -9.52 25.66 6.40
C THR A 276 -9.78 24.60 5.34
N ARG A 277 -9.13 24.71 4.17
CA ARG A 277 -9.32 23.72 3.10
C ARG A 277 -8.65 22.39 3.44
N THR A 278 -7.54 22.40 4.15
CA THR A 278 -6.88 21.19 4.66
C THR A 278 -7.81 20.44 5.62
N HIS A 279 -8.45 21.16 6.55
CA HIS A 279 -9.46 20.60 7.44
C HIS A 279 -10.63 19.98 6.65
N GLN A 280 -11.15 20.64 5.62
CA GLN A 280 -12.21 20.08 4.77
C GLN A 280 -11.81 18.80 4.02
N LEU A 281 -10.54 18.64 3.65
CA LEU A 281 -10.05 17.42 3.01
C LEU A 281 -9.97 16.28 4.02
N LEU A 282 -9.39 16.54 5.20
CA LEU A 282 -9.29 15.56 6.27
C LEU A 282 -10.67 15.14 6.81
N ASP A 283 -11.61 16.09 6.92
CA ASP A 283 -12.97 15.84 7.40
C ASP A 283 -13.73 14.82 6.53
N ARG A 284 -13.40 14.71 5.24
CA ARG A 284 -13.97 13.64 4.37
C ARG A 284 -13.61 12.24 4.85
N SER A 285 -12.37 12.06 5.33
CA SER A 285 -11.90 10.79 5.90
C SER A 285 -12.40 10.57 7.34
N LEU A 286 -12.82 11.63 8.06
CA LEU A 286 -13.29 11.56 9.44
C LEU A 286 -14.79 11.33 9.59
N ARG A 287 -15.59 11.68 8.56
CA ARG A 287 -17.05 11.52 8.61
C ARG A 287 -17.45 10.04 8.65
N ARG A 288 -17.65 9.52 9.86
CA ARG A 288 -18.51 8.35 10.10
C ARG A 288 -19.95 8.78 9.82
N ARG A 289 -20.45 8.64 8.59
CA ARG A 289 -21.90 8.87 8.37
C ARG A 289 -22.66 7.88 9.28
N GLY A 290 -23.43 8.44 10.22
CA GLY A 290 -24.41 7.71 11.01
C GLY A 290 -25.51 7.13 10.09
N PRO A 291 -26.36 6.23 10.61
CA PRO A 291 -27.38 5.57 9.79
C PRO A 291 -28.30 6.64 9.18
N SER A 292 -28.20 6.83 7.86
CA SER A 292 -29.15 7.68 7.15
C SER A 292 -30.51 6.97 7.16
N THR A 293 -31.49 7.56 7.83
CA THR A 293 -32.88 7.08 7.86
C THR A 293 -33.66 7.38 6.58
N THR A 294 -33.00 7.82 5.52
CA THR A 294 -33.63 8.11 4.23
C THR A 294 -33.37 6.98 3.26
N LYS A 295 -34.37 6.11 3.08
CA LYS A 295 -34.48 5.23 1.90
C LYS A 295 -34.57 6.12 0.65
N GLY A 296 -33.44 6.36 0.02
CA GLY A 296 -33.34 7.02 -1.27
C GLY A 296 -32.14 6.47 -2.01
N ALA A 297 -32.38 5.82 -3.15
CA ALA A 297 -31.35 5.28 -4.01
C ALA A 297 -30.40 6.41 -4.45
N GLY A 298 -29.12 6.29 -4.10
CA GLY A 298 -28.08 7.23 -4.48
C GLY A 298 -26.75 6.78 -3.88
N GLU A 299 -25.93 6.16 -4.73
CA GLU A 299 -24.48 5.91 -4.59
C GLU A 299 -23.99 5.65 -3.17
N GLN A 300 -23.75 4.37 -2.86
CA GLN A 300 -23.04 3.94 -1.66
C GLN A 300 -21.61 4.51 -1.69
N GLU A 301 -21.45 5.76 -1.24
CA GLU A 301 -20.17 6.43 -1.11
C GLU A 301 -19.27 5.55 -0.23
N SER A 302 -18.15 5.10 -0.79
CA SER A 302 -17.24 4.17 -0.14
C SER A 302 -16.76 4.76 1.18
N ARG A 303 -16.86 4.01 2.29
CA ARG A 303 -16.44 4.50 3.60
C ARG A 303 -14.91 4.47 3.68
N PRO A 304 -14.26 5.48 4.28
CA PRO A 304 -12.82 5.45 4.49
C PRO A 304 -12.44 4.27 5.37
N THR A 305 -11.31 3.65 5.05
CA THR A 305 -10.73 2.52 5.80
C THR A 305 -10.31 2.95 7.21
N ALA A 306 -10.14 1.98 8.12
CA ALA A 306 -9.68 2.26 9.49
C ALA A 306 -8.30 2.93 9.51
N ARG A 307 -7.46 2.60 8.53
CA ARG A 307 -6.15 3.20 8.31
C ARG A 307 -6.26 4.66 7.85
N GLU A 308 -7.04 4.92 6.81
CA GLU A 308 -7.25 6.28 6.30
C GLU A 308 -7.86 7.21 7.37
N GLN A 309 -8.78 6.68 8.19
CA GLN A 309 -9.32 7.41 9.35
C GLN A 309 -8.23 7.73 10.38
N ALA A 310 -7.38 6.76 10.72
CA ALA A 310 -6.31 6.97 11.70
C ALA A 310 -5.25 7.96 11.21
N GLU A 311 -4.85 7.86 9.94
CA GLU A 311 -3.94 8.81 9.28
C GLU A 311 -4.55 10.22 9.27
N ALA A 312 -5.84 10.37 8.94
CA ALA A 312 -6.52 11.66 8.97
C ALA A 312 -6.55 12.29 10.38
N LEU A 313 -6.87 11.49 11.40
CA LEU A 313 -6.86 11.93 12.79
C LEU A 313 -5.46 12.36 13.23
N GLN A 314 -4.42 11.59 12.87
CA GLN A 314 -3.04 11.92 13.18
C GLN A 314 -2.64 13.26 12.53
N LEU A 315 -2.87 13.42 11.22
CA LEU A 315 -2.54 14.66 10.50
C LEU A 315 -3.30 15.87 11.07
N ALA A 316 -4.60 15.71 11.35
CA ALA A 316 -5.42 16.77 11.93
C ALA A 316 -4.89 17.18 13.30
N CYS A 317 -4.63 16.20 14.18
CA CYS A 317 -4.13 16.44 15.52
C CYS A 317 -2.68 16.90 15.55
N SER A 318 -1.84 16.63 14.54
CA SER A 318 -0.46 17.09 14.50
C SER A 318 -0.34 18.53 13.98
N TYR A 319 -1.12 18.90 12.96
CA TYR A 319 -0.82 20.11 12.18
C TYR A 319 -1.94 21.16 12.13
N LEU A 320 -3.19 20.84 12.45
CA LEU A 320 -4.26 21.83 12.42
C LEU A 320 -4.27 22.69 13.70
N PRO A 321 -4.59 24.00 13.59
CA PRO A 321 -4.82 24.86 14.74
C PRO A 321 -5.93 24.31 15.65
N PRO A 322 -5.82 24.45 16.99
CA PRO A 322 -6.82 23.95 17.93
C PRO A 322 -8.25 24.46 17.68
N VAL A 323 -8.40 25.68 17.14
CA VAL A 323 -9.72 26.27 16.82
C VAL A 323 -10.48 25.52 15.72
N LEU A 324 -9.78 24.78 14.86
CA LEU A 324 -10.39 23.94 13.83
C LEU A 324 -10.66 22.51 14.31
N LEU A 325 -10.11 22.13 15.46
CA LEU A 325 -10.42 20.86 16.11
C LEU A 325 -11.68 21.07 16.95
N LEU A 326 -12.55 20.05 17.00
CA LEU A 326 -13.86 20.11 17.63
C LEU A 326 -13.74 20.32 19.17
N GLY A 327 -13.56 21.55 19.66
CA GLY A 327 -13.64 21.89 21.09
C GLY A 327 -12.48 21.44 22.00
N PRO A 328 -12.36 22.03 23.21
CA PRO A 328 -11.32 21.71 24.17
C PRO A 328 -11.43 20.26 24.66
N GLY A 329 -10.31 19.53 24.72
CA GLY A 329 -10.24 18.13 25.15
C GLY A 329 -10.45 17.08 24.06
N GLN A 330 -11.07 17.40 22.92
CA GLN A 330 -11.31 16.40 21.87
C GLN A 330 -10.03 15.96 21.15
N ARG A 331 -8.99 16.81 21.07
CA ARG A 331 -7.70 16.42 20.47
C ARG A 331 -7.08 15.19 21.14
N GLY A 332 -7.20 15.09 22.47
CA GLY A 332 -6.73 13.91 23.22
C GLY A 332 -7.55 12.66 22.88
N GLY A 333 -8.88 12.79 22.79
CA GLY A 333 -9.77 11.69 22.39
C GLY A 333 -9.53 11.21 20.96
N MET A 334 -9.35 12.14 20.01
CA MET A 334 -9.02 11.87 18.61
C MET A 334 -7.67 11.15 18.48
N LEU A 335 -6.64 11.60 19.19
CA LEU A 335 -5.34 10.92 19.23
C LEU A 335 -5.42 9.53 19.85
N ALA A 336 -6.21 9.36 20.92
CA ALA A 336 -6.42 8.05 21.52
C ALA A 336 -7.19 7.10 20.58
N GLU A 337 -8.15 7.61 19.80
CA GLU A 337 -8.83 6.86 18.75
C GLU A 337 -7.87 6.46 17.63
N ALA A 338 -7.05 7.39 17.14
CA ALA A 338 -6.02 7.10 16.15
C ALA A 338 -5.05 6.02 16.66
N ALA A 339 -4.51 6.18 17.88
CA ALA A 339 -3.60 5.23 18.49
C ALA A 339 -4.20 3.82 18.59
N ARG A 340 -5.44 3.68 19.09
CA ARG A 340 -6.13 2.38 19.15
C ARG A 340 -6.34 1.74 17.78
N SER A 341 -6.59 2.56 16.75
CA SER A 341 -6.72 2.07 15.38
C SER A 341 -5.35 1.57 14.88
N LEU A 342 -4.32 2.41 14.98
CA LEU A 342 -2.95 2.11 14.52
C LEU A 342 -2.34 0.89 15.20
N GLU A 343 -2.61 0.70 16.50
CA GLU A 343 -2.19 -0.50 17.24
C GLU A 343 -2.79 -1.78 16.64
N LYS A 344 -4.09 -1.77 16.29
CA LYS A 344 -4.75 -2.91 15.64
C LYS A 344 -4.25 -3.15 14.22
N LEU A 345 -3.88 -2.08 13.52
CA LEU A 345 -3.30 -2.15 12.18
C LEU A 345 -1.84 -2.61 12.19
N GLY A 346 -1.17 -2.48 13.35
CA GLY A 346 0.24 -2.77 13.51
C GLY A 346 1.16 -1.67 12.99
N ASP A 347 0.69 -0.43 12.77
CA ASP A 347 1.54 0.71 12.39
C ASP A 347 2.30 1.25 13.60
N LYS A 348 3.48 0.68 13.86
CA LYS A 348 4.29 0.92 15.05
C LYS A 348 4.76 2.37 15.16
N TRP A 349 5.19 2.95 14.04
CA TRP A 349 5.76 4.31 14.01
C TRP A 349 4.69 5.36 14.28
N THR A 350 3.59 5.34 13.53
CA THR A 350 2.51 6.35 13.69
C THR A 350 1.82 6.21 15.05
N PHE A 351 1.72 4.98 15.57
CA PHE A 351 1.22 4.72 16.93
C PHE A 351 2.08 5.43 17.99
N HIS A 352 3.40 5.26 17.92
CA HIS A 352 4.31 5.88 18.88
C HIS A 352 4.26 7.42 18.79
N GLU A 353 4.16 7.99 17.58
CA GLU A 353 3.94 9.43 17.38
C GLU A 353 2.65 9.92 18.07
N CYS A 354 1.55 9.17 17.94
CA CYS A 354 0.30 9.47 18.65
C CYS A 354 0.50 9.45 20.17
N GLN A 355 1.18 8.43 20.70
CA GLN A 355 1.45 8.31 22.14
C GLN A 355 2.28 9.48 22.67
N GLN A 356 3.35 9.86 21.96
CA GLN A 356 4.18 11.01 22.35
C GLN A 356 3.37 12.30 22.40
N MET A 357 2.49 12.53 21.42
CA MET A 357 1.62 13.71 21.42
C MET A 357 0.62 13.70 22.59
N ILE A 358 0.05 12.54 22.92
CA ILE A 358 -0.85 12.40 24.09
C ILE A 358 -0.11 12.78 25.37
N VAL A 359 1.11 12.28 25.58
CA VAL A 359 1.92 12.59 26.76
C VAL A 359 2.22 14.09 26.85
N ARG A 360 2.59 14.73 25.72
CA ARG A 360 2.85 16.18 25.65
C ARG A 360 1.62 17.04 25.97
N LEU A 361 0.42 16.59 25.57
CA LEU A 361 -0.82 17.29 25.88
C LEU A 361 -1.16 17.18 27.38
N SER A 362 -0.92 16.02 27.99
CA SER A 362 -1.15 15.79 29.42
C SER A 362 -0.16 16.56 30.30
N SER A 363 1.11 16.69 29.88
CA SER A 363 2.12 17.44 30.64
C SER A 363 2.01 18.96 30.49
N GLY A 364 1.42 19.46 29.40
CA GLY A 364 1.16 20.90 29.23
C GLY A 364 -0.04 21.42 30.01
N SER A 365 -0.95 20.54 30.47
CA SER A 365 -2.18 20.93 31.17
C SER A 365 -1.99 21.22 32.66
N THR A 366 -0.79 21.04 33.23
CA THR A 366 -0.49 21.24 34.66
C THR A 366 0.14 22.60 35.00
N VAL A 367 0.29 23.54 34.06
CA VAL A 367 1.03 24.81 34.28
C VAL A 367 0.14 26.07 34.30
N THR A 368 -1.19 25.95 34.27
CA THR A 368 -2.09 27.11 34.45
C THR A 368 -3.10 26.88 35.56
N SER A 369 -2.62 26.74 36.79
CA SER A 369 -3.38 27.10 37.98
C SER A 369 -2.41 27.65 39.03
N SER A 370 -2.14 28.94 38.96
CA SER A 370 -1.55 29.72 40.06
C SER A 370 -2.05 31.15 39.96
#